data_AF-A0AA40C3C2-F1
#
_entry.id   AF-A0AA40C3C2-F1
#
_cell.length_a   1.000
_cell.length_b   1.000
_cell.length_c   1.000
_cell.angle_alpha   90.00
_cell.angle_beta   90.00
_cell.angle_gamma   90.00
#
_symmetry.space_group_name_H-M   'P 1'
#
loop_
_entity.id
_entity.type
_entity.pdbx_description
1 polymer ?
#
loop_
_entity_poly.entity_id
_entity_poly.type
_entity_poly.pdbx_seq_one_letter_code
_entity_poly.pdbx_strand_id
1 'polypeptide(L)'
;MDNPGYSHPAVVSMLGGILYLHPDLCTARPPERWLEEQSQKILEWPYQSFRRHRRRLCLLLPCARYQRYPSLACPGHFDLDPVVMKCLAERLRKEAKFFKKRCDAVMLAFPVGGDSNEPVVMPDVRRVASLMHSALALFEDPSPDTSLKPPPPHIPSSGGSELQKVESRCPACILAVVGGRDGILISLRACMLAREKLGMSPSHLLSLVSAWMERRTYSAQLIARSNNLAALFERFWPLFQPALAAGSSVETACAAACLRG
;
A
#
# COMPACT_ATOMS: atom_id res chain seq x y z
N MET A 1 28.90 -12.90 -25.65
CA MET A 1 29.29 -12.36 -24.34
C MET A 1 28.03 -11.90 -23.63
N ASP A 2 27.45 -12.80 -22.83
CA ASP A 2 26.26 -12.51 -22.04
C ASP A 2 26.64 -11.57 -20.90
N ASN A 3 26.25 -10.31 -21.06
CA ASN A 3 26.35 -9.29 -20.02
C ASN A 3 25.53 -9.81 -18.82
N PRO A 4 26.04 -9.84 -17.57
CA PRO A 4 25.30 -10.36 -16.43
C PRO A 4 24.08 -9.47 -16.18
N GLY A 5 22.98 -9.80 -16.86
CA GLY A 5 21.77 -9.03 -16.87
C GLY A 5 21.16 -9.10 -15.48
N TYR A 6 21.15 -7.97 -14.78
CA TYR A 6 20.38 -7.81 -13.55
C TYR A 6 19.02 -8.46 -13.71
N SER A 7 18.69 -9.42 -12.86
CA SER A 7 17.41 -10.10 -12.90
C SER A 7 16.30 -9.13 -12.46
N HIS A 8 15.06 -9.37 -12.91
CA HIS A 8 13.89 -8.58 -12.46
C HIS A 8 13.84 -8.40 -10.91
N PRO A 9 14.16 -9.42 -10.08
CA PRO A 9 14.32 -9.27 -8.64
C PRO A 9 15.35 -8.23 -8.20
N ALA A 10 16.51 -8.13 -8.86
CA ALA A 10 17.55 -7.17 -8.48
C ALA A 10 17.09 -5.71 -8.68
N VAL A 11 16.34 -5.44 -9.75
CA VAL A 11 15.76 -4.12 -10.02
C VAL A 11 14.70 -3.75 -8.99
N VAL A 12 13.84 -4.69 -8.62
CA VAL A 12 12.81 -4.47 -7.59
C VAL A 12 13.44 -4.26 -6.21
N SER A 13 14.49 -5.01 -5.87
CA SER A 13 15.25 -4.85 -4.61
C SER A 13 15.94 -3.48 -4.52
N MET A 14 16.53 -3.00 -5.63
CA MET A 14 17.13 -1.67 -5.70
C MET A 14 16.09 -0.56 -5.57
N LEU A 15 14.96 -0.65 -6.28
CA LEU A 15 13.84 0.28 -6.12
C LEU A 15 13.33 0.30 -4.67
N GLY A 16 13.28 -0.85 -4.01
CA GLY A 16 12.96 -0.93 -2.58
C GLY A 16 13.91 -0.16 -1.66
N GLY A 17 15.14 0.11 -2.11
CA GLY A 17 16.12 0.91 -1.36
C GLY A 17 16.05 2.40 -1.60
N ILE A 18 15.83 2.78 -2.85
CA ILE A 18 15.68 4.18 -3.24
C ILE A 18 14.34 4.70 -2.70
N LEU A 19 13.27 3.90 -2.80
CA LEU A 19 11.94 4.29 -2.35
C LEU A 19 11.73 3.96 -0.87
N TYR A 20 12.55 4.53 0.01
CA TYR A 20 12.44 4.37 1.47
C TYR A 20 12.64 5.69 2.21
N LEU A 21 11.63 6.10 2.97
CA LEU A 21 11.70 7.22 3.92
C LEU A 21 11.42 6.71 5.33
N HIS A 22 12.37 6.91 6.26
CA HIS A 22 12.25 6.43 7.64
C HIS A 22 10.95 6.94 8.32
N PRO A 23 10.27 6.12 9.16
CA PRO A 23 9.11 6.52 9.97
C PRO A 23 9.19 7.88 10.63
N ASP A 24 10.34 8.18 11.23
CA ASP A 24 10.55 9.38 12.04
C ASP A 24 10.75 10.67 11.22
N LEU A 25 10.84 10.56 9.89
CA LEU A 25 11.01 11.72 9.02
C LEU A 25 9.66 12.28 8.58
N CYS A 26 9.62 13.60 8.42
CA CYS A 26 8.45 14.34 7.94
C CYS A 26 8.02 13.85 6.55
N THR A 27 6.75 13.46 6.42
CA THR A 27 6.21 12.94 5.15
C THR A 27 5.79 14.05 4.19
N ALA A 28 5.33 15.20 4.73
CA ALA A 28 4.91 16.34 3.93
C ALA A 28 6.09 17.01 3.23
N ARG A 29 7.19 17.18 3.97
CA ARG A 29 8.47 17.76 3.52
C ARG A 29 9.62 16.84 3.89
N PRO A 30 9.98 15.87 3.02
CA PRO A 30 11.16 15.05 3.24
C PRO A 30 12.40 15.92 3.44
N PRO A 31 13.29 15.60 4.40
CA PRO A 31 14.49 16.40 4.66
C PRO A 31 15.39 16.50 3.43
N GLU A 32 16.04 17.65 3.24
CA GLU A 32 16.95 17.90 2.12
C GLU A 32 18.09 16.88 2.07
N ARG A 33 18.74 16.60 3.21
CA ARG A 33 19.75 15.52 3.33
C ARG A 33 19.28 14.16 2.79
N TRP A 34 18.00 13.83 3.00
CA TRP A 34 17.46 12.56 2.51
C TRP A 34 17.26 12.62 0.99
N LEU A 35 16.80 13.75 0.45
CA LEU A 35 16.69 13.94 -1.00
C LEU A 35 18.06 13.87 -1.70
N GLU A 36 19.11 14.43 -1.09
CA GLU A 36 20.49 14.34 -1.57
C GLU A 36 20.99 12.88 -1.56
N GLU A 37 20.78 12.16 -0.46
CA GLU A 37 21.10 10.73 -0.38
C GLU A 37 20.36 9.91 -1.43
N GLN A 38 19.09 10.23 -1.70
CA GLN A 38 18.33 9.55 -2.76
C GLN A 38 18.90 9.85 -4.14
N SER A 39 19.19 11.11 -4.42
CA SER A 39 19.81 11.52 -5.68
C SER A 39 21.13 10.77 -5.89
N GLN A 40 21.96 10.68 -4.86
CA GLN A 40 23.24 9.97 -4.92
C GLN A 40 23.05 8.47 -5.17
N LYS A 41 22.12 7.81 -4.46
CA LYS A 41 21.79 6.39 -4.68
C LYS A 41 21.25 6.13 -6.10
N ILE A 42 20.52 7.09 -6.68
CA ILE A 42 20.03 7.00 -8.06
C ILE A 42 21.18 7.15 -9.06
N LEU A 43 22.15 8.04 -8.81
CA LEU A 43 23.33 8.23 -9.65
C LEU A 43 24.28 7.03 -9.62
N GLU A 44 24.44 6.40 -8.45
CA GLU A 44 25.23 5.17 -8.28
C GLU A 44 24.56 3.95 -8.92
N TRP A 45 23.27 4.05 -9.26
CA TRP A 45 22.58 2.98 -9.94
C TRP A 45 23.13 2.83 -11.36
N PRO A 46 23.59 1.63 -11.81
CA PRO A 46 23.93 1.41 -13.21
C PRO A 46 22.76 1.77 -14.13
N TYR A 47 22.81 2.99 -14.67
CA TYR A 47 21.74 3.64 -15.44
C TYR A 47 21.30 2.79 -16.65
N GLN A 48 22.25 2.06 -17.24
CA GLN A 48 21.99 1.11 -18.31
C GLN A 48 21.08 -0.04 -17.88
N SER A 49 21.18 -0.51 -16.64
CA SER A 49 20.33 -1.55 -16.07
C SER A 49 18.90 -1.05 -15.89
N PHE A 50 18.70 0.17 -15.37
CA PHE A 50 17.35 0.74 -15.25
C PHE A 50 16.70 0.97 -16.62
N ARG A 51 17.42 1.55 -17.59
CA ARG A 51 16.91 1.72 -18.97
C ARG A 51 16.55 0.41 -19.65
N ARG A 52 17.38 -0.63 -19.53
CA ARG A 52 17.09 -1.98 -20.08
C ARG A 52 15.87 -2.60 -19.43
N HIS A 53 15.69 -2.37 -18.13
CA HIS A 53 14.55 -2.89 -17.38
C HIS A 53 13.31 -2.02 -17.44
N ARG A 54 13.39 -0.80 -17.99
CA ARG A 54 12.26 0.08 -18.24
C ARG A 54 11.11 -0.66 -18.92
N ARG A 55 11.38 -1.44 -19.97
CA ARG A 55 10.34 -2.24 -20.65
C ARG A 55 9.74 -3.32 -19.75
N ARG A 56 10.52 -3.95 -18.89
CA ARG A 56 10.06 -5.00 -17.94
C ARG A 56 9.30 -4.41 -16.75
N LEU A 57 9.74 -3.26 -16.24
CA LEU A 57 8.98 -2.46 -15.28
C LEU A 57 7.68 -1.96 -15.93
N CYS A 58 7.71 -1.60 -17.22
CA CYS A 58 6.52 -1.34 -18.03
C CYS A 58 5.65 -2.61 -18.29
N LEU A 59 6.17 -3.84 -18.13
CA LEU A 59 5.38 -5.09 -18.19
C LEU A 59 4.70 -5.41 -16.85
N LEU A 60 5.19 -4.86 -15.73
CA LEU A 60 4.36 -4.71 -14.53
C LEU A 60 3.17 -3.76 -14.80
N LEU A 61 3.07 -3.18 -16.01
CA LEU A 61 2.45 -1.90 -16.32
C LEU A 61 1.59 -1.85 -17.59
N PRO A 62 0.41 -2.50 -17.65
CA PRO A 62 -0.55 -2.23 -18.72
C PRO A 62 -1.12 -0.81 -18.55
N CYS A 63 -0.48 0.19 -19.13
CA CYS A 63 -1.00 1.55 -19.19
C CYS A 63 -0.68 2.17 -20.55
N ALA A 64 -1.56 1.92 -21.52
CA ALA A 64 -1.50 2.44 -22.88
C ALA A 64 -1.87 3.93 -23.02
N ARG A 65 -2.10 4.69 -21.93
CA ARG A 65 -2.74 6.02 -22.00
C ARG A 65 -2.20 7.11 -21.06
N TYR A 66 -0.97 7.02 -20.56
CA TYR A 66 -0.39 8.18 -19.87
C TYR A 66 0.15 9.20 -20.89
N GLN A 67 -0.77 10.04 -21.38
CA GLN A 67 -0.43 11.29 -22.05
C GLN A 67 0.41 12.18 -21.12
N ARG A 68 1.30 12.94 -21.75
CA ARG A 68 2.27 13.90 -21.21
C ARG A 68 1.65 14.77 -20.10
N TYR A 69 1.82 14.37 -18.84
CA TYR A 69 1.74 15.31 -17.73
C TYR A 69 3.19 15.69 -17.38
N PRO A 70 3.50 16.97 -17.13
CA PRO A 70 4.79 17.35 -16.60
C PRO A 70 4.99 16.57 -15.30
N SER A 71 6.03 15.75 -15.27
CA SER A 71 6.35 14.93 -14.13
C SER A 71 6.71 15.84 -12.96
N LEU A 72 5.88 15.84 -11.91
CA LEU A 72 6.16 16.46 -10.61
C LEU A 72 7.26 15.69 -9.87
N ALA A 73 8.35 15.31 -10.56
CA ALA A 73 9.53 14.79 -9.90
C ALA A 73 10.14 15.95 -9.11
N CYS A 74 10.32 15.77 -7.80
CA CYS A 74 11.11 16.72 -7.03
C CYS A 74 12.59 16.60 -7.45
N PRO A 75 13.43 17.61 -7.14
CA PRO A 75 14.84 17.60 -7.51
C PRO A 75 15.58 16.30 -7.15
N GLY A 76 15.34 15.74 -5.95
CA GLY A 76 15.97 14.49 -5.49
C GLY A 76 15.52 13.20 -6.20
N HIS A 77 14.52 13.25 -7.08
CA HIS A 77 14.03 12.09 -7.85
C HIS A 77 13.95 12.36 -9.35
N PHE A 78 14.62 13.41 -9.84
CA PHE A 78 14.56 13.82 -11.24
C PHE A 78 15.08 12.74 -12.20
N ASP A 79 16.08 11.96 -11.77
CA ASP A 79 16.71 10.91 -12.59
C ASP A 79 15.93 9.58 -12.62
N LEU A 80 14.89 9.44 -11.80
CA LEU A 80 13.97 8.29 -11.91
C LEU A 80 13.03 8.48 -13.10
N ASP A 81 12.68 7.39 -13.78
CA ASP A 81 11.71 7.45 -14.88
C ASP A 81 10.35 7.88 -14.32
N PRO A 82 9.85 9.07 -14.69
CA PRO A 82 8.64 9.62 -14.09
C PRO A 82 7.39 8.85 -14.51
N VAL A 83 7.39 8.21 -15.69
CA VAL A 83 6.30 7.37 -16.14
C VAL A 83 6.23 6.15 -15.24
N VAL A 84 7.35 5.48 -14.98
CA VAL A 84 7.40 4.29 -14.10
C VAL A 84 6.99 4.66 -12.67
N MET A 85 7.48 5.77 -12.12
CA MET A 85 7.14 6.20 -10.76
C MET A 85 5.66 6.54 -10.61
N LYS A 86 5.10 7.34 -11.53
CA LYS A 86 3.67 7.67 -11.55
C LYS A 86 2.83 6.41 -11.61
N CYS A 87 3.22 5.53 -12.50
CA CYS A 87 2.60 4.25 -12.69
C CYS A 87 2.56 3.43 -11.40
N LEU A 88 3.69 3.19 -10.73
CA LEU A 88 3.76 2.48 -9.45
C LEU A 88 2.88 3.15 -8.38
N ALA A 89 2.93 4.48 -8.25
CA ALA A 89 2.13 5.23 -7.29
C ALA A 89 0.61 5.07 -7.56
N GLU A 90 0.18 5.08 -8.82
CA GLU A 90 -1.22 4.84 -9.18
C GLU A 90 -1.68 3.41 -8.87
N ARG A 91 -0.78 2.41 -8.91
CA ARG A 91 -1.12 1.04 -8.47
C ARG A 91 -1.32 1.00 -6.98
N LEU A 92 -0.36 1.55 -6.24
CA LEU A 92 -0.48 1.68 -4.80
C LEU A 92 -1.81 2.34 -4.43
N ARG A 93 -2.17 3.44 -5.10
CA ARG A 93 -3.46 4.12 -4.90
C ARG A 93 -4.66 3.20 -5.19
N LYS A 94 -4.65 2.48 -6.32
CA LYS A 94 -5.73 1.56 -6.69
C LYS A 94 -5.87 0.41 -5.70
N GLU A 95 -4.75 -0.18 -5.26
CA GLU A 95 -4.73 -1.25 -4.27
C GLU A 95 -5.27 -0.75 -2.93
N ALA A 96 -4.79 0.39 -2.43
CA ALA A 96 -5.28 0.98 -1.20
C ALA A 96 -6.79 1.31 -1.27
N LYS A 97 -7.27 1.88 -2.38
CA LYS A 97 -8.72 2.11 -2.60
C LYS A 97 -9.54 0.82 -2.61
N PHE A 98 -9.04 -0.20 -3.30
CA PHE A 98 -9.71 -1.49 -3.39
C PHE A 98 -9.91 -2.10 -2.01
N PHE A 99 -8.86 -2.19 -1.20
CA PHE A 99 -8.93 -2.80 0.12
C PHE A 99 -9.68 -1.93 1.14
N LYS A 100 -9.52 -0.59 1.08
CA LYS A 100 -10.30 0.32 1.93
C LYS A 100 -11.79 0.13 1.71
N LYS A 101 -12.26 0.15 0.45
CA LYS A 101 -13.68 -0.05 0.12
C LYS A 101 -14.23 -1.36 0.66
N ARG A 102 -13.42 -2.43 0.62
CA ARG A 102 -13.80 -3.75 1.13
C ARG A 102 -13.89 -3.76 2.65
N CYS A 103 -12.93 -3.14 3.34
CA CYS A 103 -12.99 -3.02 4.80
C CYS A 103 -14.14 -2.13 5.25
N ASP A 104 -14.39 -1.01 4.56
CA ASP A 104 -15.53 -0.12 4.84
C ASP A 104 -16.87 -0.87 4.71
N ALA A 105 -17.02 -1.70 3.68
CA ALA A 105 -18.22 -2.53 3.50
C ALA A 105 -18.44 -3.52 4.66
N VAL A 106 -17.37 -4.17 5.13
CA VAL A 106 -17.44 -5.05 6.31
C VAL A 106 -17.80 -4.26 7.56
N MET A 107 -17.18 -3.11 7.79
CA MET A 107 -17.48 -2.26 8.95
C MET A 107 -18.92 -1.74 8.96
N LEU A 108 -19.51 -1.46 7.79
CA LEU A 108 -20.91 -1.08 7.67
C LEU A 108 -21.86 -2.24 7.99
N ALA A 109 -21.47 -3.48 7.71
CA ALA A 109 -22.25 -4.67 8.05
C ALA A 109 -22.19 -5.02 9.56
N PHE A 110 -21.17 -4.54 10.28
CA PHE A 110 -20.94 -4.82 11.70
C PHE A 110 -20.62 -3.52 12.49
N PRO A 111 -21.63 -2.65 12.73
CA PRO A 111 -21.42 -1.39 13.43
C PRO A 111 -21.02 -1.61 14.91
N VAL A 112 -20.12 -0.74 15.41
CA VAL A 112 -19.62 -0.77 16.79
C VAL A 112 -20.78 -0.49 17.75
N GLY A 113 -21.06 -1.41 18.67
CA GLY A 113 -22.01 -1.21 19.77
C GLY A 113 -23.39 -1.87 19.64
N GLY A 114 -23.58 -2.78 18.67
CA GLY A 114 -24.86 -3.46 18.45
C GLY A 114 -25.01 -4.84 19.08
N ASP A 115 -23.97 -5.69 19.06
CA ASP A 115 -24.10 -7.09 19.45
C ASP A 115 -22.79 -7.67 20.03
N SER A 116 -22.92 -8.63 20.94
CA SER A 116 -21.84 -9.50 21.44
C SER A 116 -21.24 -10.44 20.37
N ASN A 117 -21.70 -10.34 19.12
CA ASN A 117 -21.33 -11.18 17.97
C ASN A 117 -20.35 -10.52 16.99
N GLU A 118 -19.62 -9.47 17.40
CA GLU A 118 -18.61 -8.86 16.54
C GLU A 118 -17.57 -9.92 16.07
N PRO A 119 -17.35 -10.08 14.76
CA PRO A 119 -16.36 -11.03 14.28
C PRO A 119 -14.96 -10.72 14.83
N VAL A 120 -14.22 -11.76 15.24
CA VAL A 120 -12.85 -11.63 15.78
C VAL A 120 -11.89 -10.90 14.83
N VAL A 121 -12.20 -10.87 13.53
CA VAL A 121 -11.45 -10.17 12.47
C VAL A 121 -11.61 -8.64 12.48
N MET A 122 -12.64 -8.10 13.14
CA MET A 122 -13.00 -6.69 13.05
C MET A 122 -11.91 -5.69 13.53
N PRO A 123 -11.16 -5.95 14.62
CA PRO A 123 -10.04 -5.08 14.99
C PRO A 123 -8.99 -4.95 13.89
N ASP A 124 -8.66 -6.05 13.20
CA ASP A 124 -7.72 -6.04 12.09
C ASP A 124 -8.30 -5.39 10.84
N VAL A 125 -9.59 -5.56 10.57
CA VAL A 125 -10.30 -4.85 9.48
C VAL A 125 -10.23 -3.33 9.68
N ARG A 126 -10.55 -2.84 10.88
CA ARG A 126 -10.47 -1.41 11.21
C ARG A 126 -9.05 -0.89 11.08
N ARG A 127 -8.07 -1.64 11.58
CA ARG A 127 -6.64 -1.29 11.46
C ARG A 127 -6.21 -1.19 10.00
N VAL A 128 -6.57 -2.17 9.17
CA VAL A 128 -6.24 -2.14 7.74
C VAL A 128 -6.97 -1.00 7.03
N ALA A 129 -8.24 -0.74 7.32
CA ALA A 129 -8.98 0.39 6.76
C ALA A 129 -8.30 1.73 7.08
N SER A 130 -7.91 1.92 8.35
CA SER A 130 -7.17 3.10 8.81
C SER A 130 -5.83 3.25 8.09
N LEU A 131 -5.05 2.18 7.97
CA LEU A 131 -3.77 2.21 7.26
C LEU A 131 -3.91 2.48 5.76
N MET A 132 -4.95 1.92 5.11
CA MET A 132 -5.23 2.20 3.70
C MET A 132 -5.71 3.65 3.52
N HIS A 133 -6.48 4.19 4.47
CA HIS A 133 -6.86 5.59 4.48
C HIS A 133 -5.63 6.50 4.57
N SER A 134 -4.72 6.24 5.52
CA SER A 134 -3.45 6.96 5.64
C SER A 134 -2.61 6.87 4.36
N ALA A 135 -2.56 5.70 3.70
CA ALA A 135 -1.86 5.58 2.42
C ALA A 135 -2.50 6.42 1.31
N LEU A 136 -3.82 6.57 1.30
CA LEU A 136 -4.56 7.39 0.33
C LEU A 136 -4.42 8.89 0.59
N ALA A 137 -4.31 9.30 1.85
CA ALA A 137 -4.10 10.69 2.25
C ALA A 137 -2.83 11.31 1.64
N LEU A 138 -1.82 10.48 1.32
CA LEU A 138 -0.60 10.90 0.60
C LEU A 138 -0.88 11.48 -0.79
N PHE A 139 -1.99 11.09 -1.42
CA PHE A 139 -2.35 11.47 -2.79
C PHE A 139 -3.34 12.64 -2.85
N GLU A 140 -4.09 12.87 -1.78
CA GLU A 140 -5.25 13.76 -1.78
C GLU A 140 -4.86 15.15 -1.25
N ASP A 141 -5.53 16.20 -1.69
CA ASP A 141 -5.43 17.48 -0.98
C ASP A 141 -6.17 17.32 0.35
N PRO A 142 -5.65 17.85 1.47
CA PRO A 142 -6.43 17.87 2.71
C PRO A 142 -7.77 18.50 2.38
N SER A 143 -8.86 17.73 2.55
CA SER A 143 -10.20 18.27 2.35
C SER A 143 -10.35 19.50 3.25
N PRO A 144 -10.93 20.61 2.78
CA PRO A 144 -11.21 21.75 3.66
C PRO A 144 -12.12 21.34 4.85
N ASP A 145 -12.85 20.22 4.73
CA ASP A 145 -13.71 19.68 5.79
C ASP A 145 -12.97 18.99 6.96
N THR A 146 -11.69 18.64 6.82
CA THR A 146 -10.97 17.94 7.90
C THR A 146 -10.62 18.86 9.08
N SER A 147 -10.73 20.19 8.93
CA SER A 147 -10.46 21.14 10.01
C SER A 147 -11.69 21.42 10.90
N LEU A 148 -12.89 20.93 10.56
CA LEU A 148 -14.13 21.30 11.23
C LEU A 148 -14.92 20.15 11.86
N LYS A 149 -14.56 18.89 11.60
CA LYS A 149 -15.16 17.75 12.31
C LYS A 149 -14.24 17.28 13.43
N PRO A 150 -14.58 17.50 14.71
CA PRO A 150 -13.88 16.80 15.78
C PRO A 150 -14.01 15.28 15.54
N PRO A 151 -12.94 14.51 15.81
CA PRO A 151 -13.00 13.06 15.67
C PRO A 151 -14.16 12.52 16.53
N PRO A 152 -14.91 11.51 16.06
CA PRO A 152 -15.96 10.90 16.86
C PRO A 152 -15.37 10.41 18.20
N PRO A 153 -16.01 10.69 19.35
CA PRO A 153 -15.42 10.60 20.69
C PRO A 153 -15.11 9.18 21.19
N HIS A 154 -15.09 8.17 20.31
CA HIS A 154 -15.01 6.75 20.67
C HIS A 154 -13.90 5.97 19.96
N ILE A 155 -13.06 6.62 19.14
CA ILE A 155 -11.90 5.95 18.55
C ILE A 155 -10.69 6.31 19.43
N PRO A 156 -10.20 5.40 20.30
CA PRO A 156 -8.94 5.64 20.99
C PRO A 156 -7.88 5.92 19.93
N SER A 157 -7.21 7.06 20.08
CA SER A 157 -6.05 7.49 19.30
C SER A 157 -4.96 6.43 19.42
N SER A 158 -5.11 5.37 18.64
CA SER A 158 -4.25 4.19 18.67
C SER A 158 -3.03 4.51 17.81
N GLY A 159 -2.15 5.39 18.31
CA GLY A 159 -0.73 5.51 17.92
C GLY A 159 -0.38 5.53 16.43
N GLY A 160 -1.30 5.88 15.53
CA GLY A 160 -1.05 5.95 14.09
C GLY A 160 -1.16 7.39 13.65
N SER A 161 -0.03 8.11 13.63
CA SER A 161 0.04 9.46 13.07
C SER A 161 -0.52 9.42 11.65
N GLU A 162 -1.62 10.14 11.42
CA GLU A 162 -2.23 10.30 10.12
C GLU A 162 -1.18 10.82 9.14
N LEU A 163 -1.00 10.13 8.01
CA LEU A 163 0.02 10.53 7.06
C LEU A 163 -0.44 11.79 6.34
N GLN A 164 0.37 12.85 6.45
CA GLN A 164 0.14 14.08 5.71
C GLN A 164 0.49 13.90 4.23
N LYS A 165 -0.26 14.61 3.38
CA LYS A 165 0.01 14.72 1.94
C LYS A 165 1.48 15.09 1.69
N VAL A 166 2.10 14.45 0.71
CA VAL A 166 3.41 14.86 0.20
C VAL A 166 3.25 16.17 -0.60
N GLU A 167 3.84 17.27 -0.12
CA GLU A 167 3.65 18.60 -0.73
C GLU A 167 4.16 18.67 -2.17
N SER A 168 5.31 18.04 -2.44
CA SER A 168 5.88 17.99 -3.80
C SER A 168 5.02 17.20 -4.78
N ARG A 169 4.02 16.44 -4.29
CA ARG A 169 3.19 15.50 -5.06
C ARG A 169 4.04 14.50 -5.88
N CYS A 170 5.31 14.33 -5.52
CA CYS A 170 6.23 13.47 -6.23
C CYS A 170 5.85 12.01 -6.02
N PRO A 171 5.60 11.24 -7.10
CA PRO A 171 5.24 9.83 -6.97
C PRO A 171 6.31 9.00 -6.24
N ALA A 172 7.58 9.31 -6.43
CA ALA A 172 8.68 8.64 -5.74
C ALA A 172 8.68 8.94 -4.23
N CYS A 173 8.43 10.19 -3.82
CA CYS A 173 8.26 10.53 -2.41
C CYS A 173 7.07 9.81 -1.78
N ILE A 174 5.93 9.73 -2.46
CA ILE A 174 4.75 9.00 -1.97
C ILE A 174 5.09 7.51 -1.77
N LEU A 175 5.73 6.90 -2.77
CA LEU A 175 6.18 5.50 -2.69
C LEU A 175 7.21 5.31 -1.56
N ALA A 176 8.11 6.27 -1.35
CA ALA A 176 9.10 6.21 -0.28
C ALA A 176 8.49 6.29 1.11
N VAL A 177 7.48 7.17 1.30
CA VAL A 177 6.72 7.23 2.55
C VAL A 177 6.06 5.89 2.84
N VAL A 178 5.34 5.31 1.87
CA VAL A 178 4.71 3.98 2.05
C VAL A 178 5.75 2.90 2.28
N GLY A 179 6.83 2.90 1.50
CA GLY A 179 7.97 1.98 1.62
C GLY A 179 8.65 2.04 2.98
N GLY A 180 8.44 3.10 3.76
CA GLY A 180 8.92 3.27 5.12
C GLY A 180 7.96 2.83 6.23
N ARG A 181 6.69 2.55 5.94
CA ARG A 181 5.65 2.33 6.96
C ARG A 181 5.27 0.86 7.06
N ASP A 182 5.84 0.16 8.04
CA ASP A 182 5.67 -1.28 8.19
C ASP A 182 4.22 -1.73 8.34
N GLY A 183 3.39 -0.98 9.07
CA GLY A 183 1.96 -1.29 9.18
C GLY A 183 1.26 -1.28 7.81
N ILE A 184 1.57 -0.29 6.97
CA ILE A 184 1.03 -0.20 5.60
C ILE A 184 1.57 -1.34 4.75
N LEU A 185 2.86 -1.66 4.83
CA LEU A 185 3.47 -2.76 4.07
C LEU A 185 2.88 -4.12 4.44
N ILE A 186 2.75 -4.42 5.75
CA ILE A 186 2.12 -5.65 6.25
C ILE A 186 0.70 -5.77 5.67
N SER A 187 -0.08 -4.68 5.76
CA SER A 187 -1.49 -4.66 5.34
C SER A 187 -1.62 -4.81 3.83
N LEU A 188 -0.87 -4.03 3.03
CA LEU A 188 -0.84 -4.14 1.57
C LEU A 188 -0.46 -5.55 1.14
N ARG A 189 0.62 -6.11 1.68
CA ARG A 189 1.08 -7.45 1.33
C ARG A 189 0.04 -8.51 1.71
N ALA A 190 -0.53 -8.43 2.90
CA ALA A 190 -1.53 -9.39 3.37
C ALA A 190 -2.76 -9.41 2.48
N CYS A 191 -3.26 -8.22 2.16
CA CYS A 191 -4.37 -7.99 1.25
C CYS A 191 -4.13 -8.55 -0.16
N MET A 192 -2.96 -8.29 -0.74
CA MET A 192 -2.59 -8.80 -2.07
C MET A 192 -2.42 -10.33 -2.08
N LEU A 193 -1.84 -10.91 -1.04
CA LEU A 193 -1.70 -12.36 -0.89
C LEU A 193 -3.04 -13.06 -0.73
N ALA A 194 -3.93 -12.54 0.12
CA ALA A 194 -5.27 -13.09 0.28
C ALA A 194 -5.99 -13.11 -1.08
N ARG A 195 -5.92 -12.00 -1.83
CA ARG A 195 -6.49 -11.90 -3.16
C ARG A 195 -5.94 -12.96 -4.13
N GLU A 196 -4.62 -13.15 -4.17
CA GLU A 196 -3.97 -14.12 -5.04
C GLU A 196 -4.37 -15.56 -4.72
N LYS A 197 -4.42 -15.92 -3.43
CA LYS A 197 -4.86 -17.25 -2.99
C LYS A 197 -6.31 -17.57 -3.35
N LEU A 198 -7.15 -16.54 -3.45
CA LEU A 198 -8.55 -16.65 -3.86
C LEU A 198 -8.72 -16.72 -5.38
N GLY A 199 -7.63 -16.86 -6.15
CA GLY A 199 -7.65 -16.99 -7.61
C GLY A 199 -7.95 -15.69 -8.35
N MET A 200 -7.92 -14.54 -7.66
CA MET A 200 -8.10 -13.23 -8.29
C MET A 200 -6.78 -12.74 -8.92
N SER A 201 -6.86 -11.73 -9.81
CA SER A 201 -5.71 -11.23 -10.54
C SER A 201 -4.54 -10.84 -9.61
N PRO A 202 -3.31 -11.33 -9.87
CA PRO A 202 -2.15 -11.09 -9.02
C PRO A 202 -1.80 -9.61 -9.01
N SER A 203 -1.36 -9.08 -7.85
CA SER A 203 -0.87 -7.71 -7.80
C SER A 203 0.57 -7.63 -8.27
N HIS A 204 0.82 -6.84 -9.31
CA HIS A 204 2.18 -6.52 -9.74
C HIS A 204 2.95 -5.66 -8.72
N LEU A 205 2.27 -5.12 -7.69
CA LEU A 205 2.91 -4.36 -6.61
C LEU A 205 3.47 -5.28 -5.50
N LEU A 206 3.04 -6.55 -5.44
CA LEU A 206 3.43 -7.50 -4.39
C LEU A 206 4.94 -7.73 -4.32
N SER A 207 5.61 -7.80 -5.48
CA SER A 207 7.07 -7.98 -5.55
C SER A 207 7.82 -6.79 -4.95
N LEU A 208 7.37 -5.56 -5.24
CA LEU A 208 7.94 -4.33 -4.67
C LEU A 208 7.69 -4.25 -3.16
N VAL A 209 6.48 -4.57 -2.71
CA VAL A 209 6.16 -4.57 -1.27
C VAL A 209 6.96 -5.61 -0.51
N SER A 210 7.13 -6.81 -1.07
CA SER A 210 7.98 -7.85 -0.47
C SER A 210 9.44 -7.40 -0.39
N ALA A 211 9.96 -6.77 -1.45
CA ALA A 211 11.31 -6.22 -1.44
C ALA A 211 11.49 -5.10 -0.39
N TRP A 212 10.49 -4.25 -0.14
CA TRP A 212 10.55 -3.27 0.96
C TRP A 212 10.67 -3.94 2.33
N MET A 213 9.90 -5.01 2.54
CA MET A 213 9.88 -5.74 3.82
C MET A 213 11.17 -6.54 4.05
N GLU A 214 11.73 -7.16 3.00
CA GLU A 214 12.97 -7.96 3.06
C GLU A 214 14.19 -7.15 3.53
N ARG A 215 14.18 -5.84 3.30
CA ARG A 215 15.27 -4.92 3.69
C ARG A 215 15.29 -4.58 5.19
N ARG A 216 14.26 -4.97 5.95
CA ARG A 216 14.20 -4.72 7.38
C ARG A 216 15.05 -5.73 8.13
N THR A 217 15.71 -5.29 9.20
CA THR A 217 16.49 -6.20 10.08
C THR A 217 15.63 -7.28 10.73
N TYR A 218 14.32 -7.04 10.85
CA TYR A 218 13.30 -7.96 11.35
C TYR A 218 12.31 -8.41 10.26
N SER A 219 12.79 -8.54 9.02
CA SER A 219 11.98 -8.92 7.85
C SER A 219 11.17 -10.21 8.04
N ALA A 220 11.76 -11.24 8.66
CA ALA A 220 11.06 -12.50 8.96
C ALA A 220 9.79 -12.30 9.81
N GLN A 221 9.85 -11.41 10.81
CA GLN A 221 8.72 -11.11 11.68
C GLN A 221 7.63 -10.34 10.92
N LEU A 222 8.02 -9.38 10.07
CA LEU A 222 7.08 -8.65 9.22
C LEU A 222 6.37 -9.56 8.22
N ILE A 223 7.12 -10.45 7.58
CA ILE A 223 6.58 -11.44 6.63
C ILE A 223 5.62 -12.39 7.35
N ALA A 224 5.98 -12.90 8.53
CA ALA A 224 5.10 -13.76 9.32
C ALA A 224 3.79 -13.05 9.71
N ARG A 225 3.87 -11.81 10.22
CA ARG A 225 2.68 -11.00 10.54
C ARG A 225 1.79 -10.79 9.32
N SER A 226 2.39 -10.49 8.17
CA SER A 226 1.67 -10.32 6.90
C SER A 226 1.01 -11.62 6.43
N ASN A 227 1.68 -12.77 6.55
CA ASN A 227 1.11 -14.08 6.20
C ASN A 227 -0.08 -14.44 7.10
N ASN A 228 0.03 -14.19 8.41
CA ASN A 228 -1.06 -14.43 9.37
C ASN A 228 -2.28 -13.56 9.03
N LEU A 229 -2.07 -12.28 8.75
CA LEU A 229 -3.14 -11.38 8.33
C LEU A 229 -3.76 -11.79 6.98
N ALA A 230 -2.94 -12.28 6.04
CA ALA A 230 -3.42 -12.80 4.76
C ALA A 230 -4.33 -14.03 4.94
N ALA A 231 -3.93 -14.98 5.78
CA ALA A 231 -4.72 -16.17 6.08
C ALA A 231 -6.05 -15.82 6.75
N LEU A 232 -6.06 -14.81 7.61
CA LEU A 232 -7.26 -14.28 8.22
C LEU A 232 -8.18 -13.63 7.16
N PHE A 233 -7.66 -12.79 6.27
CA PHE A 233 -8.46 -12.22 5.17
C PHE A 233 -8.95 -13.24 4.15
N GLU A 234 -8.18 -14.30 3.90
CA GLU A 234 -8.60 -15.43 3.08
C GLU A 234 -9.80 -16.14 3.71
N ARG A 235 -9.72 -16.48 5.00
CA ARG A 235 -10.81 -17.14 5.74
C ARG A 235 -12.08 -16.30 5.80
N PHE A 236 -11.94 -14.98 6.01
CA PHE A 236 -13.07 -14.07 6.14
C PHE A 236 -13.45 -13.38 4.83
N TRP A 237 -12.84 -13.73 3.69
CA TRP A 237 -13.11 -13.12 2.39
C TRP A 237 -14.59 -13.03 2.02
N PRO A 238 -15.46 -14.02 2.33
CA PRO A 238 -16.89 -13.91 2.07
C PRO A 238 -17.52 -12.65 2.68
N LEU A 239 -17.05 -12.20 3.86
CA LEU A 239 -17.52 -10.96 4.48
C LEU A 239 -17.11 -9.71 3.68
N PHE A 240 -15.97 -9.79 2.99
CA PHE A 240 -15.47 -8.70 2.14
C PHE A 240 -16.12 -8.69 0.77
N GLN A 241 -16.87 -9.72 0.38
CA GLN A 241 -17.67 -9.61 -0.85
C GLN A 241 -18.69 -8.49 -0.64
N PRO A 242 -18.78 -7.50 -1.54
CA PRO A 242 -19.95 -6.62 -1.51
C PRO A 242 -21.16 -7.54 -1.48
N ALA A 243 -22.12 -7.28 -0.60
CA ALA A 243 -23.44 -7.91 -0.61
C ALA A 243 -24.08 -7.64 -1.98
N LEU A 244 -23.62 -8.36 -3.00
CA LEU A 244 -24.01 -8.30 -4.39
C LEU A 244 -25.28 -9.12 -4.52
N ALA A 245 -26.30 -8.74 -3.76
CA ALA A 245 -27.70 -9.08 -3.94
C ALA A 245 -28.41 -8.66 -2.66
N ALA A 246 -29.26 -7.64 -2.76
CA ALA A 246 -30.45 -7.62 -1.93
C ALA A 246 -31.14 -8.99 -2.05
N GLY A 247 -31.16 -9.79 -0.99
CA GLY A 247 -31.93 -11.05 -0.99
C GLY A 247 -31.52 -12.15 -0.01
N SER A 248 -30.30 -12.19 0.52
CA SER A 248 -29.94 -13.15 1.58
C SER A 248 -29.59 -12.40 2.87
N SER A 249 -30.24 -12.77 3.98
CA SER A 249 -30.06 -12.08 5.26
C SER A 249 -28.60 -12.17 5.70
N VAL A 250 -28.11 -11.07 6.27
CA VAL A 250 -26.78 -10.92 6.90
C VAL A 250 -26.49 -12.08 7.87
N GLU A 251 -27.53 -12.72 8.42
CA GLU A 251 -27.44 -13.89 9.30
C GLU A 251 -26.82 -15.11 8.60
N THR A 252 -27.00 -15.29 7.29
CA THR A 252 -26.46 -16.47 6.57
C THR A 252 -24.94 -16.38 6.40
N ALA A 253 -24.42 -15.18 6.15
CA ALA A 253 -22.98 -14.93 6.08
C ALA A 253 -22.31 -15.00 7.46
N CYS A 254 -23.00 -14.55 8.51
CA CYS A 254 -22.54 -14.67 9.89
C CYS A 254 -22.54 -16.14 10.36
N ALA A 255 -23.60 -16.90 10.10
CA ALA A 255 -23.70 -18.31 10.46
C ALA A 255 -22.61 -19.15 9.78
N ALA A 256 -22.30 -18.90 8.50
CA ALA A 256 -21.24 -19.61 7.78
C ALA A 256 -19.82 -19.32 8.31
N ALA A 257 -19.61 -18.13 8.89
CA ALA A 257 -18.33 -17.73 9.47
C ALA A 257 -18.15 -18.21 10.92
N CYS A 258 -19.23 -18.23 11.71
CA CYS A 258 -19.22 -18.73 13.10
C CYS A 258 -19.18 -20.26 13.20
N LEU A 259 -19.76 -20.99 12.23
CA LEU A 259 -19.80 -22.47 12.26
C LEU A 259 -18.50 -23.17 11.82
N ARG A 260 -17.46 -22.42 11.41
CA ARG A 260 -16.12 -22.96 11.11
C ARG A 260 -15.08 -22.57 12.17
N GLY A 261 -15.53 -22.16 13.35
CA GLY A 261 -14.72 -21.86 14.53
C GLY A 261 -14.13 -23.12 15.14
#